data_AF-A0AAW5VLH8-F1
#
_entry.id   AF-A0AAW5VLH8-F1
#
_cell.length_a   1.000
_cell.length_b   1.000
_cell.length_c   1.000
_cell.angle_alpha   90.00
_cell.angle_beta   90.00
_cell.angle_gamma   90.00
#
_symmetry.space_group_name_H-M   'P 1'
#
loop_
_entity.id
_entity.type
_entity.pdbx_description
1 polymer ?
#
loop_
_entity_poly.entity_id
_entity_poly.type
_entity_poly.pdbx_seq_one_letter_code
_entity_poly.pdbx_strand_id
1 'polypeptide(L)'
;MALVNTPIISGEIFRDVMIFVQKAVFALDIYQVVERCDGTVFNMNGRPADDGSISETGISFAVGKPIVIYKNDPRTEFNGLDNPLLTGLSYNWKYVTDISKIPTNLAEMIEKVNGAGENLYLKNPPPIVKKTMEIGKEVWEILQFIRFFEQKEKDLVATLKVFIEKLKASTIFMKYLEG
;
A
#
# COMPACT_ATOMS: atom_id res chain seq x y z
N MET A 1 -19.79 9.95 7.11
CA MET A 1 -18.77 10.13 8.17
C MET A 1 -19.35 10.47 9.56
N ALA A 2 -20.63 10.22 9.84
CA ALA A 2 -21.21 10.53 11.16
C ALA A 2 -20.99 9.44 12.24
N LEU A 3 -20.59 8.22 11.84
CA LEU A 3 -20.47 7.07 12.76
C LEU A 3 -19.21 7.09 13.63
N VAL A 4 -18.16 7.80 13.22
CA VAL A 4 -16.86 7.84 13.94
C VAL A 4 -16.90 8.79 15.14
N ASN A 5 -17.83 9.76 15.18
CA ASN A 5 -17.94 10.76 16.25
C ASN A 5 -18.99 10.43 17.32
N THR A 6 -19.44 9.17 17.41
CA THR A 6 -20.45 8.78 18.39
C THR A 6 -19.75 8.30 19.68
N PRO A 7 -20.04 8.85 20.87
CA PRO A 7 -19.35 8.50 22.14
C PRO A 7 -19.58 7.06 22.64
N ILE A 8 -20.21 6.21 21.83
CA ILE A 8 -20.78 4.92 22.21
C ILE A 8 -19.72 3.80 22.17
N ILE A 9 -18.58 4.01 21.53
CA ILE A 9 -17.49 3.02 21.54
C ILE A 9 -16.50 3.42 22.63
N SER A 10 -16.47 2.64 23.71
CA SER A 10 -15.49 2.78 24.79
C SER A 10 -14.06 2.76 24.26
N GLY A 11 -13.19 3.59 24.87
CA GLY A 11 -11.86 3.90 24.32
C GLY A 11 -10.93 2.70 24.09
N GLU A 12 -11.12 1.60 24.82
CA GLU A 12 -10.28 0.39 24.69
C GLU A 12 -10.72 -0.49 23.50
N ILE A 13 -12.02 -0.81 23.40
CA ILE A 13 -12.55 -1.64 22.30
C ILE A 13 -12.34 -0.94 20.95
N PHE A 14 -12.55 0.38 20.90
CA PHE A 14 -12.30 1.16 19.68
C PHE A 14 -10.82 1.10 19.28
N ARG A 15 -9.91 1.24 20.25
CA ARG A 15 -8.47 1.21 20.01
C ARG A 15 -8.01 -0.13 19.44
N ASP A 16 -8.46 -1.24 20.00
CA ASP A 16 -8.05 -2.56 19.54
C ASP A 16 -8.53 -2.84 18.12
N VAL A 17 -9.77 -2.43 17.80
CA VAL A 17 -10.31 -2.52 16.43
C VAL A 17 -9.52 -1.63 15.48
N MET A 18 -9.14 -0.41 15.90
CA MET A 18 -8.33 0.48 15.07
C MET A 18 -6.93 -0.07 14.80
N ILE A 19 -6.25 -0.62 15.81
CA ILE A 19 -4.93 -1.26 15.67
C ILE A 19 -5.04 -2.46 14.72
N PHE A 20 -6.08 -3.27 14.88
CA PHE A 20 -6.37 -4.40 14.00
C PHE A 20 -6.50 -3.95 12.54
N VAL A 21 -7.31 -2.91 12.29
CA VAL A 21 -7.52 -2.38 10.94
C VAL A 21 -6.22 -1.82 10.37
N GLN A 22 -5.44 -1.07 11.15
CA GLN A 22 -4.16 -0.53 10.72
C GLN A 22 -3.16 -1.64 10.35
N LYS A 23 -3.05 -2.69 11.18
CA LYS A 23 -2.21 -3.86 10.89
C LYS A 23 -2.66 -4.57 9.60
N ALA A 24 -3.98 -4.69 9.37
CA ALA A 24 -4.52 -5.30 8.16
C ALA A 24 -4.27 -4.46 6.91
N VAL A 25 -4.45 -3.13 6.98
CA VAL A 25 -4.17 -2.20 5.88
C VAL A 25 -2.69 -2.23 5.53
N PHE A 26 -1.80 -2.09 6.52
CA PHE A 26 -0.36 -2.17 6.31
C PHE A 26 0.02 -3.49 5.62
N ALA A 27 -0.44 -4.63 6.13
CA ALA A 27 -0.12 -5.91 5.52
C ALA A 27 -0.63 -6.02 4.07
N LEU A 28 -1.84 -5.52 3.80
CA LEU A 28 -2.42 -5.48 2.48
C LEU A 28 -1.57 -4.64 1.51
N ASP A 29 -1.13 -3.45 1.93
CA ASP A 29 -0.32 -2.55 1.09
C ASP A 29 1.06 -3.18 0.78
N ILE A 30 1.69 -3.82 1.78
CA ILE A 30 2.94 -4.59 1.57
C ILE A 30 2.73 -5.69 0.52
N TYR A 31 1.67 -6.49 0.66
CA TYR A 31 1.35 -7.54 -0.32
C TYR A 31 1.14 -6.97 -1.72
N GLN A 32 0.41 -5.85 -1.82
CA GLN A 32 0.12 -5.23 -3.10
C GLN A 32 1.38 -4.72 -3.81
N VAL A 33 2.21 -3.97 -3.09
CA VAL A 33 3.46 -3.41 -3.62
C VAL A 33 4.45 -4.50 -4.00
N VAL A 34 4.61 -5.54 -3.17
CA VAL A 34 5.66 -6.54 -3.36
C VAL A 34 5.26 -7.61 -4.39
N GLU A 35 4.07 -8.18 -4.27
CA GLU A 35 3.66 -9.33 -5.08
C GLU A 35 2.62 -9.00 -6.15
N ARG A 36 1.64 -8.14 -5.86
CA ARG A 36 0.44 -8.05 -6.70
C ARG A 36 0.57 -7.11 -7.89
N CYS A 37 1.37 -6.06 -7.75
CA CYS A 37 1.56 -5.01 -8.75
C CYS A 37 2.85 -5.21 -9.56
N ASP A 38 2.80 -4.86 -10.84
CA ASP A 38 3.95 -4.94 -11.75
C ASP A 38 4.88 -3.72 -11.66
N GLY A 39 4.38 -2.61 -11.12
CA GLY A 39 5.12 -1.36 -10.93
C GLY A 39 4.34 -0.34 -10.11
N THR A 40 4.99 0.77 -9.78
CA THR A 40 4.51 1.80 -8.86
C THR A 40 4.49 3.17 -9.55
N VAL A 41 3.39 3.89 -9.40
CA VAL A 41 3.27 5.30 -9.80
C VAL A 41 3.19 6.13 -8.53
N PHE A 42 4.24 6.90 -8.26
CA PHE A 42 4.32 7.76 -7.08
C PHE A 42 3.85 9.17 -7.43
N ASN A 43 2.72 9.59 -6.88
CA ASN A 43 2.27 10.98 -6.96
C ASN A 43 3.01 11.82 -5.92
N MET A 44 3.95 12.63 -6.39
CA MET A 44 4.79 13.50 -5.55
C MET A 44 4.28 14.95 -5.51
N ASN A 45 3.02 15.19 -5.86
CA ASN A 45 2.40 16.49 -5.63
C ASN A 45 2.24 16.76 -4.12
N GLY A 46 2.33 18.03 -3.72
CA GLY A 46 2.43 18.43 -2.33
C GLY A 46 3.70 19.22 -2.05
N ARG A 47 3.84 19.77 -0.84
CA ARG A 47 5.08 20.44 -0.42
C ARG A 47 6.01 19.46 0.29
N PRO A 48 5.60 18.78 1.38
CA PRO A 48 6.02 17.41 1.55
C PRO A 48 5.12 16.53 0.67
N ALA A 49 5.68 15.49 0.09
CA ALA A 49 4.87 14.41 -0.48
C ALA A 49 4.17 13.64 0.64
N ASP A 50 3.14 12.87 0.30
CA ASP A 50 2.39 12.07 1.29
C ASP A 50 3.27 10.98 1.91
N ASP A 51 3.36 10.96 3.25
CA ASP A 51 4.23 10.04 4.00
C ASP A 51 3.89 8.56 3.72
N GLY A 52 2.61 8.25 3.55
CA GLY A 52 2.14 6.90 3.16
C GLY A 52 2.72 6.50 1.80
N SER A 53 2.53 7.34 0.80
CA SER A 53 3.04 7.15 -0.55
C SER A 53 4.58 7.07 -0.61
N ILE A 54 5.29 7.84 0.23
CA ILE A 54 6.75 7.75 0.38
C ILE A 54 7.13 6.36 0.88
N SER A 55 6.45 5.84 1.90
CA SER A 55 6.77 4.53 2.48
C SER A 55 6.59 3.39 1.46
N GLU A 56 5.48 3.39 0.72
CA GLU A 56 5.19 2.40 -0.32
C GLU A 56 6.17 2.48 -1.49
N THR A 57 6.53 3.69 -1.92
CA THR A 57 7.50 3.90 -3.00
C THR A 57 8.91 3.48 -2.58
N GLY A 58 9.28 3.73 -1.32
CA GLY A 58 10.55 3.26 -0.77
C GLY A 58 10.65 1.73 -0.74
N ILE A 59 9.56 1.04 -0.36
CA ILE A 59 9.49 -0.42 -0.43
C ILE A 59 9.56 -0.91 -1.88
N SER A 60 8.81 -0.26 -2.78
CA SER A 60 8.85 -0.54 -4.22
C SER A 60 10.28 -0.47 -4.76
N PHE A 61 11.04 0.55 -4.34
CA PHE A 61 12.44 0.73 -4.76
C PHE A 61 13.34 -0.36 -4.19
N ALA A 62 13.20 -0.66 -2.90
CA ALA A 62 13.99 -1.69 -2.23
C ALA A 62 13.76 -3.08 -2.83
N VAL A 63 12.52 -3.37 -3.23
CA VAL A 63 12.16 -4.60 -3.93
C VAL A 63 12.23 -4.44 -5.45
N GLY A 64 13.01 -3.49 -5.99
CA GLY A 64 13.34 -3.40 -7.40
C GLY A 64 12.16 -3.29 -8.37
N LYS A 65 11.02 -2.72 -7.95
CA LYS A 65 9.85 -2.52 -8.80
C LYS A 65 10.08 -1.34 -9.75
N PRO A 66 9.56 -1.39 -10.99
CA PRO A 66 9.45 -0.23 -11.86
C PRO A 66 8.74 0.93 -11.16
N ILE A 67 9.33 2.13 -11.15
CA ILE A 67 8.78 3.32 -10.50
C ILE A 67 8.72 4.48 -11.49
N VAL A 68 7.56 5.13 -11.55
CA VAL A 68 7.37 6.42 -12.23
C VAL A 68 6.92 7.44 -11.19
N ILE A 69 7.62 8.58 -11.14
CA ILE A 69 7.23 9.71 -10.30
C ILE A 69 6.39 10.68 -11.13
N TYR A 70 5.16 10.93 -10.71
CA TYR A 70 4.33 11.99 -11.24
C TYR A 70 4.45 13.24 -10.36
N LYS A 71 4.78 14.38 -10.98
CA LYS A 71 4.78 15.68 -10.31
C LYS A 71 4.39 16.78 -11.29
N ASN A 72 3.28 17.45 -11.02
CA ASN A 72 2.82 18.64 -11.73
C ASN A 72 2.59 19.83 -10.78
N ASP A 73 2.99 19.68 -9.52
CA ASP A 73 2.95 20.74 -8.52
C ASP A 73 4.29 21.51 -8.50
N PRO A 74 4.29 22.84 -8.61
CA PRO A 74 5.52 23.64 -8.56
C PRO A 74 6.10 23.77 -7.14
N ARG A 75 5.36 23.39 -6.09
CA ARG A 75 5.86 23.45 -4.71
C ARG A 75 6.94 22.39 -4.50
N THR A 76 7.96 22.76 -3.73
CA THR A 76 9.14 21.93 -3.47
C THR A 76 9.51 22.01 -1.99
N GLU A 77 10.13 20.96 -1.48
CA GLU A 77 10.58 20.91 -0.07
C GLU A 77 11.75 21.88 0.20
N PHE A 78 12.72 21.96 -0.72
CA PHE A 78 14.00 22.67 -0.55
C PHE A 78 14.26 23.71 -1.65
N ASN A 79 13.79 24.96 -1.46
CA ASN A 79 14.13 26.12 -2.31
C ASN A 79 14.23 25.82 -3.84
N GLY A 80 13.17 25.24 -4.42
CA GLY A 80 13.13 24.86 -5.84
C GLY A 80 13.53 23.42 -6.14
N LEU A 81 13.92 22.64 -5.13
CA LEU A 81 14.30 21.23 -5.24
C LEU A 81 13.46 20.36 -4.31
N ASP A 82 13.16 19.14 -4.77
CA ASP A 82 12.55 18.12 -3.92
C ASP A 82 13.60 17.33 -3.15
N ASN A 83 13.15 16.53 -2.20
CA ASN A 83 14.02 15.66 -1.43
C ASN A 83 14.77 14.67 -2.35
N PRO A 84 16.12 14.67 -2.33
CA PRO A 84 16.91 13.82 -3.22
C PRO A 84 16.66 12.32 -3.02
N LEU A 85 16.23 11.91 -1.82
CA LEU A 85 15.86 10.52 -1.55
C LEU A 85 14.55 10.13 -2.25
N LEU A 86 13.67 11.09 -2.55
CA LEU A 86 12.45 10.85 -3.31
C LEU A 86 12.73 10.94 -4.81
N THR A 87 13.48 11.95 -5.26
CA THR A 87 13.80 12.13 -6.68
C THR A 87 14.57 10.95 -7.25
N GLY A 88 15.46 10.35 -6.44
CA GLY A 88 16.26 9.18 -6.81
C GLY A 88 15.45 7.90 -7.04
N LEU A 89 14.22 7.80 -6.50
CA LEU A 89 13.37 6.60 -6.63
C LEU A 89 12.93 6.35 -8.09
N SER A 90 12.96 7.37 -8.95
CA SER A 90 12.60 7.28 -10.38
C SER A 90 13.60 6.51 -11.24
N TYR A 91 14.75 6.10 -10.70
CA TYR A 91 15.89 5.49 -11.42
C TYR A 91 16.57 6.35 -12.51
N ASN A 92 15.92 7.42 -12.96
CA ASN A 92 16.36 8.26 -14.07
C ASN A 92 16.36 9.75 -13.72
N TRP A 93 16.02 10.11 -12.48
CA TRP A 93 15.95 11.49 -11.98
C TRP A 93 14.98 12.38 -12.77
N LYS A 94 13.92 11.80 -13.33
CA LYS A 94 12.89 12.51 -14.12
C LYS A 94 11.51 12.35 -13.49
N TYR A 95 10.70 13.39 -13.69
CA TYR A 95 9.27 13.36 -13.36
C TYR A 95 8.43 13.32 -14.63
N VAL A 96 7.29 12.66 -14.53
CA VAL A 96 6.19 12.83 -15.45
C VAL A 96 5.35 14.00 -14.96
N THR A 97 5.21 15.05 -15.77
CA THR A 97 4.42 16.25 -15.43
C THR A 97 3.01 16.22 -16.01
N ASP A 98 2.73 15.27 -16.90
CA ASP A 98 1.45 15.10 -17.58
C ASP A 98 0.89 13.72 -17.26
N ILE A 99 -0.26 13.69 -16.57
CA ILE A 99 -0.91 12.45 -16.12
C ILE A 99 -1.21 11.49 -17.29
N SER A 100 -1.46 12.03 -18.49
CA SER A 100 -1.74 11.21 -19.68
C SER A 100 -0.53 10.41 -20.15
N LYS A 101 0.69 10.81 -19.77
CA LYS A 101 1.94 10.15 -20.15
C LYS A 101 2.38 9.07 -19.16
N ILE A 102 1.71 8.95 -18.01
CA ILE A 102 2.05 7.94 -16.99
C ILE A 102 2.01 6.52 -17.56
N PRO A 103 0.97 6.07 -18.30
CA PRO A 103 0.93 4.69 -18.79
C PRO A 103 2.10 4.33 -19.69
N THR A 104 2.46 5.23 -20.63
CA THR A 104 3.60 5.02 -21.54
C THR A 104 4.93 5.00 -20.77
N ASN A 105 5.16 5.96 -19.87
CA ASN A 105 6.40 6.00 -19.07
C ASN A 105 6.53 4.79 -18.14
N LEU A 106 5.41 4.28 -17.61
CA LEU A 106 5.41 3.10 -16.77
C LEU A 106 5.74 1.84 -17.57
N ALA A 107 5.17 1.69 -18.77
CA ALA A 107 5.50 0.57 -19.66
C ALA A 107 7.00 0.55 -20.01
N GLU A 108 7.56 1.69 -20.39
CA GLU A 108 9.00 1.83 -20.68
C GLU A 108 9.87 1.47 -19.45
N MET A 109 9.46 1.91 -18.26
CA MET A 109 10.18 1.59 -17.03
C MET A 109 10.10 0.09 -16.68
N ILE A 110 8.94 -0.55 -16.90
CA ILE A 110 8.77 -2.00 -16.72
C ILE A 110 9.74 -2.77 -17.62
N GLU A 111 9.79 -2.43 -18.91
CA GLU A 111 10.71 -3.07 -19.85
C GLU A 111 12.17 -2.88 -19.42
N LYS A 112 12.55 -1.65 -19.04
CA LYS A 112 13.91 -1.33 -18.60
C LYS A 112 14.33 -2.12 -17.36
N VAL A 113 13.47 -2.18 -16.34
CA VAL A 113 13.77 -2.86 -15.07
C VAL A 113 13.79 -4.37 -15.28
N ASN A 114 12.82 -4.95 -16.00
CA ASN A 114 12.81 -6.37 -16.30
C ASN A 114 14.02 -6.80 -17.15
N GLY A 115 14.51 -5.93 -18.04
CA GLY A 115 15.72 -6.16 -18.83
C GLY A 115 17.02 -6.11 -18.02
N ALA A 116 17.02 -5.56 -16.80
CA ALA A 116 18.21 -5.44 -15.96
C ALA A 116 18.57 -6.73 -15.20
N GLY A 117 17.70 -7.74 -15.26
CA GLY A 117 17.90 -9.04 -14.62
C GLY A 117 16.91 -9.32 -13.51
N GLU A 118 17.05 -10.50 -12.90
CA GLU A 118 16.08 -10.98 -11.94
C GLU A 118 16.24 -10.31 -10.58
N ASN A 119 15.09 -10.01 -9.96
CA ASN A 119 15.02 -9.44 -8.63
C ASN A 119 15.25 -10.49 -7.53
N LEU A 120 16.43 -10.47 -6.91
CA LEU A 120 16.82 -11.42 -5.88
C LEU A 120 16.07 -11.24 -4.56
N TYR A 121 15.54 -10.04 -4.27
CA TYR A 121 14.79 -9.79 -3.04
C TYR A 121 13.53 -10.65 -2.98
N LEU A 122 12.78 -10.73 -4.08
CA LEU A 122 11.54 -11.50 -4.16
C LEU A 122 11.77 -13.00 -3.95
N LYS A 123 12.98 -13.51 -4.20
CA LYS A 123 13.32 -14.92 -3.94
C LYS A 123 13.46 -15.25 -2.46
N ASN A 124 13.92 -14.28 -1.67
CA ASN A 124 14.21 -14.51 -0.26
C ASN A 124 13.98 -13.24 0.58
N PRO A 125 12.73 -12.76 0.69
CA PRO A 125 12.43 -11.62 1.54
C PRO A 125 12.70 -11.96 3.02
N PRO A 126 13.06 -10.98 3.86
CA PRO A 126 13.22 -11.19 5.29
C PRO A 126 11.98 -11.88 5.91
N PRO A 127 12.13 -12.80 6.88
CA PRO A 127 11.01 -13.61 7.38
C PRO A 127 9.79 -12.80 7.84
N ILE A 128 10.01 -11.66 8.48
CA ILE A 128 8.92 -10.78 8.94
C ILE A 128 8.16 -10.12 7.78
N VAL A 129 8.87 -9.75 6.71
CA VAL A 129 8.27 -9.20 5.49
C VAL A 129 7.46 -10.29 4.79
N LYS A 130 8.03 -11.50 4.67
CA LYS A 130 7.33 -12.66 4.12
C LYS A 130 6.01 -12.95 4.86
N LYS A 131 6.05 -13.00 6.20
CA LYS A 131 4.85 -13.18 7.03
C LYS A 131 3.82 -12.07 6.80
N THR A 132 4.29 -10.82 6.69
CA THR A 132 3.40 -9.67 6.44
C THR A 132 2.74 -9.77 5.06
N MET A 133 3.47 -10.21 4.03
CA MET A 133 2.92 -10.45 2.68
C MET A 133 1.89 -11.58 2.68
N GLU A 134 2.16 -12.70 3.36
CA GLU A 134 1.21 -13.82 3.50
C GLU A 134 -0.11 -13.36 4.14
N ILE A 135 -0.02 -12.50 5.16
CA ILE A 135 -1.19 -11.90 5.80
C ILE A 135 -1.92 -10.94 4.86
N GLY A 136 -1.20 -10.08 4.17
CA GLY A 136 -1.80 -9.14 3.20
C GLY A 136 -2.57 -9.87 2.10
N LYS A 137 -2.04 -11.01 1.64
CA LYS A 137 -2.72 -11.89 0.71
C LYS A 137 -4.02 -12.45 1.28
N GLU A 138 -4.02 -12.91 2.53
CA GLU A 138 -5.23 -13.39 3.20
C GLU A 138 -6.28 -12.29 3.34
N VAL A 139 -5.87 -11.08 3.76
CA VAL A 139 -6.76 -9.91 3.83
C VAL A 139 -7.35 -9.61 2.46
N TRP A 140 -6.54 -9.63 1.40
CA TRP A 140 -6.99 -9.44 0.02
C TRP A 140 -8.03 -10.48 -0.40
N GLU A 141 -7.78 -11.77 -0.17
CA GLU A 141 -8.70 -12.86 -0.52
C GLU A 141 -10.05 -12.72 0.18
N ILE A 142 -10.05 -12.35 1.47
CA ILE A 142 -11.28 -12.10 2.22
C ILE A 142 -12.03 -10.89 1.62
N LEU A 143 -11.33 -9.80 1.28
CA LEU A 143 -11.93 -8.62 0.66
C LEU A 143 -12.52 -8.94 -0.73
N GLN A 144 -11.87 -9.80 -1.52
CA GLN A 144 -12.43 -10.26 -2.79
C GLN A 144 -13.74 -11.02 -2.58
N PHE A 145 -13.79 -11.93 -1.60
CA PHE A 145 -15.03 -12.65 -1.25
C PHE A 145 -16.15 -11.69 -0.86
N ILE A 146 -15.83 -10.66 -0.08
CA ILE A 146 -16.80 -9.66 0.37
C ILE A 146 -17.32 -8.79 -0.79
N ARG A 147 -16.48 -8.44 -1.76
CA ARG A 147 -16.87 -7.65 -2.93
C ARG A 147 -18.00 -8.29 -3.76
N PHE A 148 -18.16 -9.61 -3.69
CA PHE A 148 -19.24 -10.32 -4.39
C PHE A 148 -20.62 -10.21 -3.72
N PHE A 149 -20.70 -9.66 -2.50
CA PHE A 149 -21.98 -9.32 -1.89
C PHE A 149 -22.38 -7.91 -2.35
N GLU A 150 -23.36 -7.82 -3.26
CA GLU A 150 -24.01 -6.54 -3.60
C GLU A 150 -24.53 -5.87 -2.32
N GLN A 151 -23.91 -4.76 -1.90
CA GLN A 151 -24.27 -4.12 -0.63
C GLN A 151 -25.41 -3.11 -0.80
N LYS A 152 -26.54 -3.35 -0.14
CA LYS A 152 -27.39 -2.27 0.37
C LYS A 152 -26.78 -1.76 1.68
N GLU A 153 -26.89 -0.47 1.97
CA GLU A 153 -26.23 0.21 3.11
C GLU A 153 -26.47 -0.45 4.49
N LYS A 154 -27.59 -1.18 4.65
CA LYS A 154 -27.91 -1.97 5.86
C LYS A 154 -27.04 -3.22 6.06
N ASP A 155 -26.29 -3.67 5.05
CA ASP A 155 -25.47 -4.88 5.08
C ASP A 155 -24.03 -4.63 5.55
N LEU A 156 -23.57 -3.38 5.65
CA LEU A 156 -22.18 -3.06 5.97
C LEU A 156 -21.76 -3.61 7.34
N VAL A 157 -22.60 -3.47 8.37
CA VAL A 157 -22.31 -3.98 9.73
C VAL A 157 -22.30 -5.52 9.74
N ALA A 158 -23.17 -6.17 8.97
CA ALA A 158 -23.18 -7.63 8.85
C ALA A 158 -21.93 -8.12 8.11
N THR A 159 -21.54 -7.45 7.03
CA THR A 159 -20.29 -7.72 6.31
C THR A 159 -19.07 -7.55 7.19
N LEU A 160 -18.99 -6.46 7.96
CA LEU A 160 -17.88 -6.22 8.88
C LEU A 160 -17.80 -7.30 9.97
N LYS A 161 -18.93 -7.80 10.47
CA LYS A 161 -18.94 -8.93 11.40
C LYS A 161 -18.39 -10.20 10.77
N VAL A 162 -18.81 -10.54 9.55
CA VAL A 162 -18.28 -11.71 8.81
C VAL A 162 -16.78 -11.57 8.54
N PHE A 163 -16.33 -10.36 8.18
CA PHE A 163 -14.92 -10.05 7.99
C PHE A 163 -14.11 -10.29 9.25
N ILE A 164 -14.56 -9.72 10.38
CA ILE A 164 -13.91 -9.85 11.68
C ILE A 164 -13.87 -11.32 12.12
N GLU A 165 -14.96 -12.07 11.98
CA GLU A 165 -15.00 -13.50 12.32
C GLU A 165 -14.00 -14.32 11.49
N LYS A 166 -13.91 -14.06 10.18
CA LYS A 166 -12.94 -14.75 9.32
C LYS A 166 -11.49 -14.42 9.68
N LEU A 167 -11.20 -13.15 9.95
CA LEU A 167 -9.87 -12.74 10.38
C LEU A 167 -9.50 -13.28 11.77
N LYS A 168 -10.46 -13.35 12.70
CA LYS A 168 -10.25 -13.99 14.01
C LYS A 168 -10.02 -15.50 13.90
N ALA A 169 -10.63 -16.15 12.92
CA ALA A 169 -10.40 -17.56 12.63
C ALA A 169 -9.03 -17.82 11.98
N SER A 170 -8.35 -16.79 11.45
CA SER A 170 -7.00 -16.93 10.93
C SER A 170 -5.97 -17.05 12.05
N THR A 171 -5.46 -18.26 12.24
CA THR A 171 -4.36 -18.53 13.18
C THR A 171 -3.09 -17.75 12.83
N ILE A 172 -2.86 -17.44 11.54
CA ILE A 172 -1.69 -16.69 11.08
C ILE A 172 -1.84 -15.22 11.44
N PHE A 173 -3.00 -14.64 11.15
CA PHE A 173 -3.29 -13.23 11.44
C PHE A 173 -3.36 -12.97 12.95
N MET A 174 -4.01 -13.84 13.72
CA MET A 174 -4.10 -13.68 15.18
C MET A 174 -2.71 -13.71 15.83
N LYS A 175 -1.81 -14.61 15.41
CA LYS A 175 -0.41 -14.64 15.84
C LYS A 175 0.43 -13.45 15.37
N TYR A 176 -0.06 -12.64 14.43
CA TYR A 176 0.59 -11.40 14.01
C TYR A 176 0.11 -10.21 14.85
N LEU A 177 -1.11 -10.27 15.37
CA LEU A 177 -1.63 -9.26 16.29
C LEU A 177 -0.95 -9.31 17.66
N GLU A 178 -0.58 -10.50 18.14
CA GLU A 178 0.09 -10.75 19.43
C GLU A 178 1.57 -10.29 19.50
N GLY A 179 2.15 -9.94 18.34
CA GLY A 179 3.51 -9.41 18.21
C GLY A 179 3.60 -7.90 18.13
#